data_AF-A0A402C5P7-F1
#
_entry.id   AF-A0A402C5P7-F1
#
_cell.length_a   1.000
_cell.length_b   1.000
_cell.length_c   1.000
_cell.angle_alpha   90.00
_cell.angle_beta   90.00
_cell.angle_gamma   90.00
#
_symmetry.space_group_name_H-M   'P 1'
#
loop_
_entity.id
_entity.type
_entity.pdbx_description
1 polymer ?
#
loop_
_entity_poly.entity_id
_entity_poly.type
_entity_poly.pdbx_seq_one_letter_code
_entity_poly.pdbx_strand_id
1 'polypeptide(L)' 'MHSPTFLVANGPNLNMLGTRQPEHYGHHTLDDVRILCERTAEPLNVELTFFSRITKAP' A
#
# COMPACT_ATOMS: atom_id res chain seq x y z
N MET A 1 2.48 19.33 -19.47
CA MET A 1 2.54 19.45 -18.00
C MET A 1 2.86 18.07 -17.46
N HIS A 2 3.86 17.93 -16.59
CA HIS A 2 4.13 16.64 -15.93
C HIS A 2 3.24 16.51 -14.70
N SER A 3 2.59 15.36 -14.57
CA SER A 3 1.91 15.00 -13.33
C SER A 3 2.94 14.75 -12.23
N PRO A 4 2.72 15.21 -10.99
CA PRO A 4 3.64 14.91 -9.90
C PRO A 4 3.61 13.40 -9.59
N THR A 5 4.78 12.84 -9.27
CA THR A 5 4.94 11.41 -8.93
C THR A 5 5.14 11.24 -7.43
N PHE A 6 4.37 10.33 -6.83
CA PHE A 6 4.44 10.00 -5.40
C PHE A 6 4.86 8.54 -5.21
N LEU A 7 5.76 8.31 -4.25
CA LEU A 7 6.17 6.97 -3.83
C LEU A 7 5.49 6.61 -2.51
N VAL A 8 4.72 5.52 -2.51
CA VAL A 8 4.25 4.86 -1.29
C VAL A 8 5.23 3.74 -0.96
N ALA A 9 6.05 3.95 0.07
CA ALA A 9 7.05 2.98 0.52
C ALA A 9 6.62 2.32 1.84
N ASN A 10 6.37 1.01 1.77
CA ASN A 10 5.89 0.22 2.89
C ASN A 10 7.03 -0.54 3.58
N GLY A 11 6.97 -0.56 4.91
CA GLY A 11 7.90 -1.32 5.75
C GLY A 11 7.69 -2.84 5.67
N PRO A 12 8.57 -3.60 6.34
CA PRO A 12 8.51 -5.07 6.36
C PRO A 12 7.25 -5.62 7.01
N ASN A 13 6.90 -6.86 6.66
CA ASN A 13 5.77 -7.65 7.18
C ASN A 13 4.36 -7.16 6.81
N LEU A 14 4.21 -6.03 6.11
CA LEU A 14 2.88 -5.54 5.69
C LEU A 14 2.18 -6.45 4.68
N ASN A 15 2.89 -7.39 4.07
CA ASN A 15 2.28 -8.48 3.29
C ASN A 15 1.39 -9.42 4.15
N MET A 16 1.44 -9.32 5.48
CA MET A 16 0.61 -10.08 6.41
C MET A 16 -0.70 -9.37 6.76
N LEU A 17 -0.93 -8.15 6.27
CA LEU A 17 -2.22 -7.46 6.43
C LEU A 17 -3.38 -8.33 5.94
N GLY A 18 -4.50 -8.31 6.66
CA GLY A 18 -5.67 -9.15 6.39
C GLY A 18 -5.54 -10.62 6.82
N THR A 19 -4.34 -11.08 7.22
CA THR A 19 -4.12 -12.48 7.62
C THR A 19 -3.60 -12.63 9.05
N ARG A 20 -2.68 -11.78 9.49
CA ARG A 20 -2.15 -11.81 10.86
C ARG A 20 -3.07 -10.99 11.76
N GLN A 21 -3.76 -11.67 12.70
CA GLN A 21 -4.59 -11.03 13.72
C GLN A 21 -5.53 -9.95 13.14
N PRO A 22 -6.40 -10.29 12.17
CA PRO A 22 -7.22 -9.31 11.47
C PRO A 22 -8.19 -8.55 12.39
N GLU A 23 -8.49 -9.09 13.57
CA GLU A 23 -9.28 -8.44 14.62
C GLU A 23 -8.56 -7.20 15.20
N HIS A 24 -7.23 -7.17 15.11
CA HIS A 24 -6.39 -6.07 15.57
C HIS A 24 -5.89 -5.17 14.43
N TYR A 25 -5.52 -5.76 13.29
CA TYR A 25 -4.89 -5.02 12.17
C TYR A 25 -5.85 -4.74 11.00
N GLY A 26 -7.08 -5.23 11.09
CA GLY A 26 -8.07 -5.14 10.03
C GLY A 26 -7.97 -6.29 9.03
N HIS A 27 -9.06 -6.47 8.29
CA HIS A 27 -9.20 -7.51 7.27
C HIS A 27 -8.67 -7.13 5.89
N HIS A 28 -8.37 -5.85 5.68
CA HIS A 28 -7.83 -5.37 4.40
C HIS A 28 -6.39 -5.86 4.22
N THR A 29 -6.10 -6.31 3.02
CA THR A 29 -4.78 -6.77 2.58
C THR A 29 -3.90 -5.60 2.15
N LEU A 30 -2.61 -5.85 1.93
CA LEU A 30 -1.72 -4.87 1.32
C LEU A 30 -2.16 -4.48 -0.10
N ASP A 31 -2.79 -5.40 -0.83
CA ASP A 31 -3.31 -5.12 -2.18
C ASP A 31 -4.53 -4.19 -2.13
N ASP A 32 -5.40 -4.35 -1.12
CA ASP A 32 -6.51 -3.41 -0.89
C ASP A 32 -5.99 -2.00 -0.61
N VAL A 33 -4.90 -1.87 0.14
CA VAL A 33 -4.23 -0.58 0.39
C VAL A 33 -3.66 0.00 -0.90
N ARG A 34 -3.01 -0.82 -1.75
CA ARG A 34 -2.51 -0.38 -3.06
C ARG A 34 -3.64 0.17 -3.93
N ILE A 35 -4.75 -0.57 -4.05
CA ILE A 35 -5.93 -0.15 -4.82
C ILE A 35 -6.51 1.15 -4.25
N LEU A 36 -6.57 1.29 -2.93
CA LEU A 36 -7.02 2.53 -2.30
C LEU A 36 -6.12 3.73 -2.66
N CYS A 37 -4.80 3.56 -2.64
CA CYS A 37 -3.85 4.59 -3.05
C CYS A 37 -4.04 4.99 -4.52
N GLU A 38 -4.16 4.01 -5.42
CA GLU A 38 -4.37 4.23 -6.86
C GLU A 38 -5.67 5.00 -7.13
N ARG A 39 -6.78 4.57 -6.51
CA ARG A 39 -8.09 5.23 -6.62
C ARG A 39 -8.10 6.65 -6.06
N THR A 40 -7.24 6.93 -5.07
CA THR A 40 -7.10 8.27 -4.49
C THR A 40 -6.27 9.17 -5.39
N ALA A 41 -5.25 8.63 -6.06
CA ALA A 41 -4.35 9.37 -6.94
C ALA A 41 -5.00 9.77 -8.28
N GLU A 42 -5.87 8.91 -8.82
CA GLU A 42 -6.55 9.11 -10.11
C GLU A 42 -7.24 10.49 -10.25
N PRO A 43 -8.18 10.89 -9.37
CA PRO A 43 -8.85 12.19 -9.50
C PRO A 43 -7.93 13.39 -9.25
N LEU A 44 -6.74 13.16 -8.65
CA LEU A 44 -5.75 14.20 -8.37
C LEU A 44 -4.75 14.40 -9.53
N ASN A 45 -4.83 13.56 -10.58
CA ASN A 45 -3.87 13.52 -11.67
C ASN A 45 -2.42 13.37 -11.15
N VAL A 46 -2.23 12.44 -10.21
CA VAL A 46 -0.95 12.10 -9.58
C VAL A 46 -0.51 10.73 -10.08
N GLU A 47 0.76 10.61 -10.47
CA GLU A 47 1.36 9.30 -10.73
C GLU A 47 1.76 8.64 -9.41
N LEU A 48 1.39 7.37 -9.22
CA LEU A 48 1.66 6.64 -7.99
C LEU A 48 2.59 5.46 -8.26
N THR A 49 3.70 5.38 -7.53
CA THR A 49 4.54 4.18 -7.45
C THR A 49 4.35 3.54 -6.09
N PHE A 50 4.07 2.24 -6.08
CA PHE A 50 3.88 1.46 -4.85
C PHE A 50 5.03 0.50 -4.65
N PHE A 51 5.77 0.66 -3.55
CA PHE A 51 6.88 -0.19 -3.17
C PHE A 51 6.62 -0.79 -1.79
N SER A 52 6.91 -2.08 -1.65
CA SER A 52 6.85 -2.76 -0.37
C SER A 52 8.10 -3.60 -0.18
N ARG A 53 8.77 -3.40 0.95
CA ARG A 53 9.89 -4.25 1.33
C ARG A 53 9.35 -5.50 2.01
N ILE A 54 9.56 -6.66 1.41
CA ILE A 54 9.22 -7.93 2.04
C ILE A 54 10.43 -8.43 2.82
N THR A 55 10.31 -8.51 4.14
CA THR A 55 11.22 -9.32 4.97
C THR A 55 10.34 -10.16 5.90
N LYS A 56 10.61 -11.46 6.03
CA LYS A 56 10.03 -12.23 7.14
C LYS A 56 10.57 -11.62 8.44
N ALA A 57 9.68 -11.31 9.38
CA ALA A 57 10.09 -11.15 10.77
C ALA A 57 10.92 -12.38 11.18
N PRO A 58 12.06 -12.20 11.88
CA PRO A 58 12.84 -13.32 12.39
C PRO A 58 11.99 -14.24 13.28
#